data_AF-A0A7R8CRJ3-F1
#
_entry.id   AF-A0A7R8CRJ3-F1
#
_cell.length_a   1.000
_cell.length_b   1.000
_cell.length_c   1.000
_cell.angle_alpha   90.00
_cell.angle_beta   90.00
_cell.angle_gamma   90.00
#
_symmetry.space_group_name_H-M   'P 1'
#
loop_
_entity.id
_entity.type
_entity.pdbx_description
1 polymer ?
#
loop_
_entity_poly.entity_id
_entity_poly.type
_entity_poly.pdbx_seq_one_letter_code
_entity_poly.pdbx_strand_id
1 'polypeptide(L)'
;MEVNDANLKGMSDYLGQTMSPNSAVRKPAEDFLRSVEGNRNFPVVILTLLGSDGVELPVKIAGSVFFKNYIKRNWKVDEENGEDKIHAEDRNAIKVHIVDLMLRSPVSVQKQLSSSVAIIGQADFPAKWPGLLDTMTERFKSGDFHVINGVLHTAFAIFEKYSVEMKSQKLWEEIKFVLNNFAQPFTTLLNDTMELGKNTCWK
;
A
#
# COMPACT_ATOMS: atom_id res chain seq x y z
N MET A 1 -9.59 16.02 -10.24
CA MET A 1 -10.83 15.34 -9.80
C MET A 1 -11.07 15.70 -8.34
N GLU A 2 -12.27 16.09 -7.95
CA GLU A 2 -12.54 16.42 -6.54
C GLU A 2 -12.96 15.18 -5.76
N VAL A 3 -12.55 15.09 -4.50
CA VAL A 3 -13.03 14.03 -3.59
C VAL A 3 -14.42 14.45 -3.09
N ASN A 4 -15.47 13.97 -3.76
CA ASN A 4 -16.86 14.23 -3.38
C ASN A 4 -17.70 12.95 -3.55
N ASP A 5 -18.88 12.92 -2.94
CA ASP A 5 -19.74 11.74 -2.91
C ASP A 5 -20.19 11.28 -4.29
N ALA A 6 -20.40 12.21 -5.22
CA ALA A 6 -20.76 11.90 -6.59
C ALA A 6 -19.65 11.12 -7.32
N ASN A 7 -18.41 11.57 -7.17
CA ASN A 7 -17.23 10.94 -7.74
C ASN A 7 -16.93 9.58 -7.08
N LEU A 8 -17.07 9.49 -5.76
CA LEU A 8 -16.90 8.24 -5.03
C LEU A 8 -17.93 7.20 -5.47
N LYS A 9 -19.21 7.60 -5.59
CA LYS A 9 -20.27 6.72 -6.07
C LYS A 9 -20.04 6.29 -7.52
N GLY A 10 -19.72 7.22 -8.41
CA GLY A 10 -19.43 6.90 -9.81
C GLY A 10 -18.26 5.92 -9.95
N MET A 11 -17.17 6.13 -9.21
CA MET A 11 -16.02 5.21 -9.22
C MET A 11 -16.38 3.83 -8.64
N SER A 12 -17.25 3.79 -7.63
CA SER A 12 -17.77 2.53 -7.07
C SER A 12 -18.55 1.75 -8.11
N ASP A 13 -19.44 2.42 -8.85
CA ASP A 13 -20.25 1.82 -9.90
C ASP A 13 -19.38 1.25 -11.04
N TYR A 14 -18.39 2.02 -11.51
CA TYR A 14 -17.47 1.53 -12.54
C TYR A 14 -16.63 0.35 -12.06
N LEU A 15 -16.11 0.40 -10.82
CA LEU A 15 -15.39 -0.72 -10.23
C LEU A 15 -16.27 -1.97 -10.11
N GLY A 16 -17.53 -1.82 -9.72
CA GLY A 16 -18.51 -2.92 -9.72
C GLY A 16 -18.72 -3.52 -11.12
N GLN A 17 -18.82 -2.68 -12.15
CA GLN A 17 -18.96 -3.12 -13.54
C GLN A 17 -17.76 -3.91 -14.06
N THR A 18 -16.54 -3.65 -13.57
CA THR A 18 -15.35 -4.43 -13.96
C THR A 18 -15.44 -5.91 -13.54
N MET A 19 -16.32 -6.22 -12.57
CA MET A 19 -16.55 -7.59 -12.09
C MET A 19 -17.64 -8.32 -12.88
N SER A 20 -18.27 -7.68 -13.87
CA SER A 20 -19.35 -8.28 -14.65
C SER A 20 -18.85 -9.47 -15.50
N PRO A 21 -19.62 -10.57 -15.58
CA PRO A 21 -19.30 -11.67 -16.49
C PRO A 21 -19.46 -11.24 -17.96
N ASN A 22 -20.29 -10.22 -18.23
CA ASN A 22 -20.52 -9.72 -19.58
C ASN A 22 -19.37 -8.79 -20.03
N SER A 23 -18.62 -9.21 -21.05
CA SER A 23 -17.53 -8.41 -21.61
C SER A 23 -17.96 -7.05 -22.15
N ALA A 24 -19.23 -6.90 -22.58
CA ALA A 24 -19.76 -5.63 -23.07
C ALA A 24 -19.95 -4.59 -21.95
N VAL A 25 -20.00 -5.02 -20.68
CA VAL A 25 -20.06 -4.14 -19.50
C VAL A 25 -18.67 -3.95 -18.91
N ARG A 26 -17.89 -5.03 -18.82
CA ARG A 26 -16.55 -4.99 -18.22
C ARG A 26 -15.56 -4.10 -18.98
N LYS A 27 -15.45 -4.26 -20.31
CA LYS A 27 -14.45 -3.53 -21.11
C LYS A 27 -14.65 -2.00 -21.06
N PRO A 28 -15.88 -1.47 -21.30
CA PRO A 28 -16.08 -0.02 -21.21
C PRO A 28 -15.78 0.56 -19.82
N ALA A 29 -16.06 -0.19 -18.75
CA ALA A 29 -15.73 0.25 -17.39
C ALA A 29 -14.22 0.32 -17.15
N GLU A 30 -13.45 -0.69 -17.60
CA GLU A 30 -11.99 -0.67 -17.54
C GLU A 30 -11.38 0.45 -18.38
N ASP A 31 -11.88 0.66 -19.60
CA ASP A 31 -11.42 1.72 -20.49
C ASP A 31 -11.72 3.11 -19.92
N PHE A 32 -12.90 3.29 -19.32
CA PHE A 32 -13.25 4.52 -18.64
C PHE A 32 -12.28 4.80 -17.48
N LEU A 33 -12.08 3.83 -16.58
CA LEU A 33 -11.17 3.97 -15.44
C LEU A 33 -9.75 4.31 -15.88
N ARG A 34 -9.27 3.75 -16.99
CA ARG A 34 -7.96 4.09 -17.58
C ARG A 34 -7.93 5.48 -18.18
N SER A 35 -9.00 5.94 -18.82
CA SER A 35 -9.03 7.28 -19.43
C SER A 35 -9.02 8.40 -18.40
N VAL A 36 -9.55 8.16 -17.20
CA VAL A 36 -9.58 9.14 -16.10
C VAL A 36 -8.40 9.03 -15.15
N GLU A 37 -7.53 8.01 -15.29
CA GLU A 37 -6.47 7.73 -14.31
C GLU A 37 -5.36 8.80 -14.27
N GLY A 38 -5.20 9.58 -15.34
CA GLY A 38 -4.27 10.70 -15.43
C GLY A 38 -4.76 11.99 -14.75
N ASN A 39 -6.01 12.02 -14.28
CA ASN A 39 -6.55 13.20 -13.61
C ASN A 39 -5.94 13.35 -12.21
N ARG A 40 -5.54 14.57 -11.85
CA ARG A 40 -5.10 14.90 -10.49
C ARG A 40 -6.13 14.48 -9.44
N ASN A 41 -5.66 13.99 -8.28
CA ASN A 41 -6.41 13.39 -7.19
C ASN A 41 -7.14 12.08 -7.51
N PHE A 42 -7.11 11.57 -8.75
CA PHE A 42 -7.73 10.28 -9.07
C PHE A 42 -7.28 9.14 -8.13
N PRO A 43 -5.98 8.90 -7.89
CA PRO A 43 -5.58 7.82 -6.99
C PRO A 43 -5.99 8.07 -5.54
N VAL A 44 -6.12 9.34 -5.13
CA VAL A 44 -6.61 9.72 -3.81
C VAL A 44 -8.10 9.38 -3.68
N VAL A 45 -8.92 9.66 -4.70
CA VAL A 45 -10.35 9.27 -4.74
C VAL A 45 -10.51 7.75 -4.59
N ILE A 46 -9.71 6.95 -5.32
CA ILE A 46 -9.75 5.48 -5.20
C ILE A 46 -9.35 5.05 -3.79
N LEU A 47 -8.31 5.64 -3.20
CA LEU A 47 -7.87 5.33 -1.84
C LEU A 47 -8.94 5.68 -0.79
N THR A 48 -9.60 6.84 -0.92
CA THR A 48 -10.73 7.25 -0.07
C THR A 48 -11.91 6.30 -0.20
N LEU A 49 -12.23 5.86 -1.42
CA LEU A 49 -13.31 4.90 -1.69
C LEU A 49 -13.06 3.57 -0.97
N LEU A 50 -11.83 3.06 -1.00
CA LEU A 50 -11.46 1.82 -0.31
C LEU A 50 -11.65 1.92 1.21
N GLY A 51 -11.45 3.11 1.76
CA GLY A 51 -11.63 3.41 3.18
C GLY A 51 -13.06 3.76 3.61
N SER A 52 -14.01 3.79 2.68
CA SER A 52 -15.40 4.18 2.94
C SER A 52 -16.26 2.99 3.38
N ASP A 53 -17.02 3.13 4.46
CA ASP A 53 -17.84 2.02 5.00
C ASP A 53 -19.06 1.68 4.14
N GLY A 54 -19.54 2.61 3.31
CA GLY A 54 -20.68 2.42 2.42
C GLY A 54 -20.40 1.59 1.16
N VAL A 55 -19.16 1.12 0.95
CA VAL A 55 -18.77 0.37 -0.25
C VAL A 55 -18.65 -1.12 0.06
N GLU A 56 -19.30 -1.95 -0.77
CA GLU A 56 -19.27 -3.40 -0.61
C GLU A 56 -17.87 -4.00 -0.77
N LEU A 57 -17.59 -5.09 -0.04
CA LEU A 57 -16.28 -5.74 -0.04
C LEU A 57 -15.80 -6.19 -1.45
N PRO A 58 -16.63 -6.76 -2.34
CA PRO A 58 -16.19 -7.12 -3.69
C PRO A 58 -15.66 -5.92 -4.47
N VAL A 59 -16.33 -4.77 -4.36
CA VAL A 59 -15.91 -3.52 -5.00
C VAL A 59 -14.61 -3.00 -4.39
N LYS A 60 -14.44 -3.10 -3.06
CA LYS A 60 -13.16 -2.76 -2.39
C LYS A 60 -12.01 -3.64 -2.87
N ILE A 61 -12.24 -4.95 -3.05
CA ILE A 61 -11.23 -5.86 -3.59
C ILE A 61 -10.86 -5.45 -5.02
N ALA A 62 -11.83 -5.25 -5.90
CA ALA A 62 -11.59 -4.80 -7.28
C ALA A 62 -10.84 -3.46 -7.32
N GLY A 63 -11.25 -2.48 -6.52
CA GLY A 63 -10.59 -1.19 -6.38
C GLY A 63 -9.16 -1.29 -5.89
N SER A 64 -8.88 -2.18 -4.92
CA SER A 64 -7.52 -2.38 -4.39
C SER A 64 -6.59 -3.05 -5.42
N VAL A 65 -7.11 -3.99 -6.22
CA VAL A 65 -6.38 -4.59 -7.34
C VAL A 65 -6.10 -3.55 -8.42
N PHE A 66 -7.10 -2.75 -8.77
CA PHE A 66 -6.96 -1.66 -9.73
C PHE A 66 -5.91 -0.64 -9.26
N PHE A 67 -5.99 -0.20 -8.01
CA PHE A 67 -5.04 0.73 -7.39
C PHE A 67 -3.60 0.20 -7.41
N LYS A 68 -3.39 -1.06 -7.01
CA LYS A 68 -2.06 -1.70 -7.11
C LYS A 68 -1.53 -1.66 -8.55
N ASN A 69 -2.38 -1.99 -9.53
CA ASN A 69 -1.99 -1.99 -10.92
C ASN A 69 -1.70 -0.56 -11.43
N TYR A 70 -2.43 0.44 -10.96
CA TYR A 70 -2.18 1.86 -11.21
C TYR A 70 -0.80 2.27 -10.68
N ILE A 71 -0.50 1.98 -9.41
CA ILE A 71 0.82 2.26 -8.80
C ILE A 71 1.93 1.57 -9.59
N LYS A 72 1.75 0.30 -9.98
CA LYS A 72 2.73 -0.42 -10.79
C LYS A 72 3.04 0.25 -12.13
N ARG A 73 2.05 0.86 -12.79
CA ARG A 73 2.21 1.53 -14.09
C ARG A 73 2.77 2.94 -13.98
N ASN A 74 2.34 3.68 -12.95
CA ASN A 74 2.47 5.14 -12.94
C ASN A 74 3.42 5.65 -11.85
N TRP A 75 3.86 4.81 -10.89
CA TRP A 75 4.70 5.28 -9.77
C TRP A 75 6.17 5.46 -10.12
N LYS A 76 6.73 4.64 -11.01
CA LYS A 76 8.10 4.83 -11.47
C LYS A 76 8.15 5.99 -12.45
N VAL A 77 9.05 6.93 -12.21
CA VAL A 77 9.36 8.01 -13.17
C VAL A 77 10.08 7.36 -14.34
N ASP A 78 9.65 7.67 -15.56
CA ASP A 78 10.30 7.19 -16.77
C ASP A 78 11.73 7.76 -16.83
N GLU A 79 12.75 6.91 -16.83
CA GLU A 79 14.15 7.33 -16.84
C GLU A 79 14.55 7.96 -18.19
N GLU A 80 13.85 7.64 -19.28
CA GLU A 80 14.15 8.16 -20.62
C GLU A 80 13.55 9.55 -20.83
N ASN A 81 12.32 9.77 -20.34
CA ASN A 81 11.55 10.99 -20.60
C ASN A 81 11.47 11.93 -19.38
N GLY A 82 11.82 11.45 -18.18
CA GLY A 82 11.71 12.19 -16.92
C GLY A 82 10.28 12.52 -16.49
N GLU A 83 9.27 11.98 -17.18
CA GLU A 83 7.87 12.32 -16.96
C GLU A 83 7.32 11.61 -15.71
N ASP A 84 6.90 12.40 -14.73
CA ASP A 84 6.16 11.91 -13.58
C ASP A 84 4.65 11.95 -13.88
N LYS A 85 4.05 10.77 -14.02
CA LYS A 85 2.63 10.60 -14.33
C LYS A 85 1.70 10.91 -13.15
N ILE A 86 2.25 11.05 -11.94
CA ILE A 86 1.49 11.31 -10.72
C ILE A 86 1.93 12.63 -10.13
N HIS A 87 0.97 13.53 -9.87
CA HIS A 87 1.27 14.81 -9.26
C HIS A 87 1.93 14.64 -7.88
N ALA A 88 2.89 15.51 -7.54
CA ALA A 88 3.67 15.39 -6.29
C ALA A 88 2.79 15.38 -5.03
N GLU A 89 1.72 16.17 -5.02
CA GLU A 89 0.74 16.17 -3.93
C GLU A 89 -0.01 14.84 -3.78
N ASP A 90 -0.38 14.21 -4.91
CA ASP A 90 -1.06 12.91 -4.90
C ASP A 90 -0.12 11.82 -4.36
N ARG A 91 1.16 11.86 -4.75
CA ARG A 91 2.18 10.94 -4.20
C ARG A 91 2.28 11.08 -2.69
N ASN A 92 2.31 12.31 -2.18
CA ASN A 92 2.40 12.55 -0.74
C ASN A 92 1.13 12.08 -0.02
N ALA A 93 -0.06 12.43 -0.53
CA ALA A 93 -1.34 11.98 0.03
C ALA A 93 -1.43 10.45 0.09
N ILE A 94 -1.00 9.75 -0.97
CA ILE A 94 -0.95 8.28 -0.98
C ILE A 94 -0.03 7.77 0.13
N LYS A 95 1.19 8.28 0.25
CA LYS A 95 2.14 7.86 1.30
C LYS A 95 1.60 8.06 2.70
N VAL A 96 0.92 9.17 2.96
CA VAL A 96 0.33 9.49 4.27
C VAL A 96 -0.80 8.51 4.63
N HIS A 97 -1.66 8.14 3.68
CA HIS A 97 -2.88 7.40 3.98
C HIS A 97 -2.81 5.89 3.74
N ILE A 98 -1.96 5.41 2.83
CA ILE A 98 -1.98 4.02 2.36
C ILE A 98 -1.69 3.00 3.48
N VAL A 99 -0.75 3.30 4.36
CA VAL A 99 -0.35 2.39 5.45
C VAL A 99 -1.47 2.27 6.47
N ASP A 100 -2.06 3.38 6.91
CA ASP A 100 -3.18 3.37 7.84
C ASP A 100 -4.40 2.63 7.27
N LEU A 101 -4.75 2.92 6.01
CA LEU A 101 -5.83 2.23 5.31
C LEU A 101 -5.58 0.72 5.22
N MET A 102 -4.35 0.31 4.88
CA MET A 102 -3.98 -1.11 4.81
C MET A 102 -4.22 -1.83 6.13
N LEU A 103 -3.88 -1.22 7.26
CA LEU A 103 -3.97 -1.85 8.58
C LEU A 103 -5.41 -2.00 9.06
N ARG A 104 -6.30 -1.04 8.76
CA ARG A 104 -7.74 -1.14 9.07
C ARG A 104 -8.55 -1.94 8.06
N SER A 105 -7.94 -2.38 6.95
CA SER A 105 -8.63 -3.08 5.87
C SER A 105 -8.79 -4.59 6.15
N PRO A 106 -9.82 -5.24 5.60
CA PRO A 106 -9.93 -6.70 5.59
C PRO A 106 -8.74 -7.36 4.89
N VAL A 107 -8.42 -8.61 5.27
CA VAL A 107 -7.23 -9.37 4.81
C VAL A 107 -7.04 -9.35 3.28
N SER A 108 -8.12 -9.48 2.50
CA SER A 108 -8.05 -9.49 1.03
C SER A 108 -7.58 -8.16 0.44
N VAL A 109 -8.09 -7.04 0.98
CA VAL A 109 -7.72 -5.67 0.59
C VAL A 109 -6.35 -5.30 1.14
N GLN A 110 -6.07 -5.66 2.41
CA GLN A 110 -4.78 -5.47 3.06
C GLN A 110 -3.63 -6.06 2.23
N LYS A 111 -3.80 -7.26 1.68
CA LYS A 111 -2.78 -7.90 0.82
C LYS A 111 -2.48 -7.08 -0.45
N GLN A 112 -3.49 -6.50 -1.09
CA GLN A 112 -3.31 -5.68 -2.30
C GLN A 112 -2.66 -4.33 -1.97
N LEU A 113 -3.06 -3.71 -0.86
CA LEU A 113 -2.47 -2.46 -0.38
C LEU A 113 -1.02 -2.66 0.08
N SER A 114 -0.70 -3.75 0.77
CA SER A 114 0.67 -4.11 1.15
C SER A 114 1.57 -4.26 -0.07
N SER A 115 1.08 -4.93 -1.12
CA SER A 115 1.80 -5.01 -2.40
C SER A 115 2.02 -3.64 -3.03
N SER A 116 1.05 -2.73 -2.91
CA SER A 116 1.16 -1.35 -3.42
C SER A 116 2.21 -0.56 -2.63
N VAL A 117 2.22 -0.68 -1.30
CA VAL A 117 3.24 -0.08 -0.42
C VAL A 117 4.63 -0.61 -0.77
N ALA A 118 4.78 -1.91 -1.02
CA ALA A 118 6.05 -2.49 -1.42
C ALA A 118 6.59 -1.89 -2.73
N ILE A 119 5.73 -1.72 -3.74
CA ILE A 119 6.10 -1.08 -5.01
C ILE A 119 6.54 0.37 -4.79
N ILE A 120 5.81 1.12 -3.98
CA ILE A 120 6.15 2.51 -3.63
C ILE A 120 7.48 2.54 -2.88
N GLY A 121 7.65 1.66 -1.88
CA GLY A 121 8.86 1.54 -1.08
C GLY A 121 10.09 1.23 -1.94
N GLN A 122 9.99 0.32 -2.90
CA GLN A 122 11.11 0.02 -3.80
C GLN A 122 11.62 1.25 -4.56
N ALA A 123 10.74 2.21 -4.90
CA ALA A 123 11.12 3.42 -5.63
C ALA A 123 11.56 4.57 -4.72
N ASP A 124 10.88 4.75 -3.58
CA ASP A 124 10.97 5.98 -2.78
C ASP A 124 11.67 5.77 -1.43
N PHE A 125 11.80 4.54 -0.94
CA PHE A 125 12.46 4.25 0.33
C PHE A 125 13.98 4.17 0.15
N PRO A 126 14.79 4.73 1.09
CA PRO A 126 14.40 5.55 2.24
C PRO A 126 14.35 7.05 1.93
N ALA A 127 15.01 7.51 0.87
CA ALA A 127 15.29 8.93 0.64
C ALA A 127 14.05 9.82 0.45
N LYS A 128 13.02 9.33 -0.25
CA LYS A 128 11.77 10.06 -0.55
C LYS A 128 10.61 9.63 0.36
N TRP A 129 10.84 8.70 1.29
CA TRP A 129 9.84 8.25 2.26
C TRP A 129 10.46 7.79 3.58
N PRO A 130 11.15 8.68 4.31
CA PRO A 130 11.89 8.31 5.53
C PRO A 130 10.99 7.85 6.68
N GLY A 131 9.81 8.47 6.85
CA GLY A 131 8.87 8.16 7.94
C GLY A 131 8.13 6.82 7.83
N LEU A 132 8.41 6.02 6.80
CA LEU A 132 7.77 4.72 6.60
C LEU A 132 8.10 3.74 7.74
N LEU A 133 9.36 3.67 8.18
CA LEU A 133 9.76 2.78 9.28
C LEU A 133 9.14 3.21 10.61
N ASP A 134 9.10 4.52 10.88
CA ASP A 134 8.49 5.06 12.10
C ASP A 134 7.00 4.68 12.15
N THR A 135 6.29 4.87 11.04
CA THR A 135 4.89 4.49 10.91
C THR A 135 4.68 2.99 11.11
N MET A 136 5.59 2.14 10.62
CA MET A 136 5.49 0.69 10.79
C MET A 136 5.79 0.25 12.24
N THR A 137 6.84 0.79 12.85
CA THR A 137 7.28 0.39 14.20
C THR A 137 6.34 0.90 15.28
N GLU A 138 5.69 2.05 15.10
CA GLU A 138 4.63 2.53 15.99
C GLU A 138 3.49 1.51 16.11
N ARG A 139 3.17 0.83 15.01
CA ARG A 139 2.05 -0.13 14.93
C ARG A 139 2.36 -1.46 15.59
N PHE A 140 3.64 -1.79 15.83
CA PHE A 140 4.00 -2.94 16.66
C PHE A 140 3.48 -2.82 18.09
N LYS A 141 3.33 -1.60 18.60
CA LYS A 141 2.82 -1.32 19.94
C LYS A 141 1.31 -1.47 20.07
N SER A 142 0.59 -1.74 18.97
CA SER A 142 -0.87 -1.87 18.98
C SER A 142 -1.37 -3.12 19.73
N GLY A 143 -0.56 -4.17 19.82
CA GLY A 143 -0.96 -5.46 20.39
C GLY A 143 -1.95 -6.26 19.52
N ASP A 144 -2.36 -5.73 18.37
CA ASP A 144 -3.26 -6.41 17.43
C ASP A 144 -2.44 -7.23 16.42
N PHE A 145 -2.54 -8.56 16.50
CA PHE A 145 -1.84 -9.46 15.59
C PHE A 145 -2.22 -9.28 14.11
N HIS A 146 -3.43 -8.82 13.80
CA HIS A 146 -3.83 -8.52 12.42
C HIS A 146 -3.03 -7.32 11.86
N VAL A 147 -2.90 -6.27 12.67
CA VAL A 147 -2.11 -5.08 12.35
C VAL A 147 -0.63 -5.43 12.26
N ILE A 148 -0.10 -6.14 13.27
CA ILE A 148 1.31 -6.54 13.33
C ILE A 148 1.68 -7.41 12.12
N ASN A 149 0.89 -8.42 11.79
CA ASN A 149 1.16 -9.28 10.63
C ASN A 149 1.13 -8.48 9.33
N GLY A 150 0.20 -7.54 9.17
CA GLY A 150 0.14 -6.65 8.01
C GLY A 150 1.40 -5.79 7.84
N VAL A 151 1.92 -5.26 8.94
CA VAL A 151 3.19 -4.51 8.95
C VAL A 151 4.37 -5.43 8.60
N LEU A 152 4.45 -6.62 9.20
CA LEU A 152 5.54 -7.57 8.97
C LEU A 152 5.60 -8.04 7.51
N HIS A 153 4.45 -8.33 6.89
CA HIS A 153 4.38 -8.66 5.47
C HIS A 153 4.88 -7.52 4.58
N THR A 154 4.53 -6.29 4.94
CA THR A 154 4.94 -5.10 4.18
C THR A 154 6.43 -4.84 4.32
N ALA A 155 6.96 -4.94 5.55
CA ALA A 155 8.38 -4.83 5.83
C ALA A 155 9.18 -5.91 5.07
N PHE A 156 8.72 -7.17 5.11
CA PHE A 156 9.32 -8.25 4.35
C PHE A 156 9.36 -7.95 2.85
N ALA A 157 8.25 -7.49 2.26
CA ALA A 157 8.19 -7.18 0.83
C ALA A 157 9.11 -6.02 0.41
N ILE A 158 9.39 -5.07 1.31
CA ILE A 158 10.37 -3.99 1.07
C ILE A 158 11.80 -4.53 1.17
N PHE A 159 12.08 -5.36 2.18
CA PHE A 159 13.43 -5.86 2.48
C PHE A 159 13.85 -7.05 1.60
N GLU A 160 12.89 -7.74 0.97
CA GLU A 160 13.15 -8.88 0.08
C GLU A 160 14.14 -8.51 -1.04
N LYS A 161 14.12 -7.26 -1.52
CA LYS A 161 15.05 -6.75 -2.54
C LYS A 161 16.53 -6.88 -2.13
N TYR A 162 16.84 -6.79 -0.84
CA TYR A 162 18.22 -6.88 -0.34
C TYR A 162 18.83 -8.26 -0.54
N SER A 163 18.01 -9.30 -0.70
CA SER A 163 18.50 -10.66 -0.96
C SER A 163 19.09 -10.83 -2.36
N VAL A 164 18.68 -9.97 -3.31
CA VAL A 164 19.05 -10.08 -4.74
C VAL A 164 19.85 -8.89 -5.26
N GLU A 165 19.84 -7.76 -4.55
CA GLU A 165 20.51 -6.53 -4.97
C GLU A 165 22.04 -6.63 -4.82
N MET A 166 22.78 -6.11 -5.82
CA MET A 166 24.23 -6.10 -5.79
C MET A 166 24.77 -5.11 -4.75
N LYS A 167 25.89 -5.49 -4.12
CA LYS A 167 26.56 -4.65 -3.11
C LYS A 167 26.90 -3.29 -3.69
N SER A 168 26.38 -2.24 -3.06
CA SER A 168 26.66 -0.84 -3.40
C SER A 168 26.66 0.01 -2.13
N GLN A 169 27.30 1.18 -2.18
CA GLN A 169 27.29 2.12 -1.05
C GLN A 169 25.86 2.53 -0.67
N LYS A 170 25.02 2.80 -1.67
CA LYS A 170 23.60 3.14 -1.50
C LYS A 170 22.84 2.05 -0.75
N LEU A 171 23.05 0.78 -1.12
CA LEU A 171 22.43 -0.36 -0.45
C LEU A 171 22.86 -0.45 1.03
N TRP A 172 24.14 -0.25 1.33
CA TRP A 172 24.64 -0.31 2.70
C TRP A 172 24.12 0.83 3.58
N GLU A 173 24.00 2.04 3.04
CA GLU A 173 23.40 3.17 3.73
C GLU A 173 21.93 2.92 4.05
N GLU A 174 21.19 2.35 3.10
CA GLU A 174 19.80 1.94 3.30
C GLU A 174 19.67 0.84 4.36
N ILE A 175 20.49 -0.21 4.29
CA ILE A 175 20.49 -1.29 5.30
C ILE A 175 20.81 -0.73 6.69
N LYS A 176 21.80 0.17 6.79
CA LYS A 176 22.14 0.83 8.06
C LYS A 176 20.97 1.66 8.59
N PHE A 177 20.27 2.38 7.71
CA PHE A 177 19.06 3.12 8.08
C PHE A 177 17.97 2.18 8.61
N VAL A 178 17.73 1.04 7.95
CA VAL A 178 16.78 0.03 8.42
C VAL A 178 17.18 -0.53 9.79
N LEU A 179 18.45 -0.92 9.96
CA LEU A 179 18.92 -1.48 11.23
C LEU A 179 18.77 -0.49 12.39
N ASN A 180 19.09 0.78 12.18
CA ASN A 180 19.00 1.80 13.22
C ASN A 180 17.56 2.07 13.69
N ASN A 181 16.56 1.94 12.81
CA ASN A 181 15.18 2.34 13.10
C ASN A 181 14.23 1.16 13.31
N PHE A 182 14.54 -0.02 12.75
CA PHE A 182 13.64 -1.18 12.76
C PHE A 182 14.14 -2.35 13.61
N ALA A 183 15.46 -2.50 13.81
CA ALA A 183 16.01 -3.69 14.47
C ALA A 183 15.54 -3.80 15.93
N GLN A 184 15.66 -2.73 16.72
CA GLN A 184 15.24 -2.77 18.13
C GLN A 184 13.73 -3.04 18.28
N PRO A 185 12.81 -2.31 17.62
CA PRO A 185 11.38 -2.60 17.73
C PRO A 185 11.01 -4.02 17.29
N PHE A 186 11.65 -4.53 16.24
CA PHE A 186 11.43 -5.89 15.76
C PHE A 186 11.90 -6.95 16.76
N THR A 187 13.08 -6.78 17.37
CA THR A 187 13.59 -7.70 18.40
C THR A 187 12.71 -7.67 19.66
N THR A 188 12.25 -6.49 20.09
CA THR A 188 11.32 -6.39 21.22
C THR A 188 10.02 -7.16 20.92
N LEU A 189 9.41 -6.93 19.76
CA LEU A 189 8.21 -7.66 19.34
C LEU A 189 8.42 -9.19 19.33
N LEU A 190 9.56 -9.66 18.84
CA LEU A 190 9.89 -11.09 18.83
C LEU A 190 9.96 -11.67 20.25
N ASN A 191 10.67 -10.98 21.16
CA ASN A 191 10.78 -11.42 22.56
C ASN A 191 9.41 -11.46 23.24
N ASP A 192 8.60 -10.41 23.07
CA ASP A 192 7.24 -10.34 23.63
C ASP A 192 6.36 -11.49 23.10
N THR A 193 6.45 -11.79 21.80
CA THR A 193 5.72 -12.90 21.17
C THR A 193 6.19 -14.26 21.71
N MET A 194 7.49 -14.44 21.92
CA MET A 194 8.05 -15.67 22.50
C MET A 194 7.61 -15.86 23.96
N GLU A 195 7.51 -14.78 24.75
CA GLU A 195 7.00 -14.83 26.13
C GLU A 195 5.52 -15.19 26.19
N LEU A 196 4.70 -14.63 25.29
CA LEU A 196 3.29 -15.00 25.16
C LEU A 196 3.12 -16.49 24.87
N GLY A 197 3.95 -17.05 23.97
CA GLY A 197 3.94 -18.48 23.66
C GLY A 197 4.32 -19.38 24.86
N LYS A 198 5.26 -18.93 25.70
CA LYS A 198 5.63 -19.64 26.95
C LYS A 198 4.51 -19.63 27.98
N ASN A 199 3.70 -18.56 28.02
CA ASN A 199 2.61 -18.41 28.98
C ASN A 199 1.30 -19.09 28.54
N THR A 200 1.18 -19.48 27.27
CA THR A 200 -0.03 -20.12 26.70
C THR A 200 0.09 -21.63 26.49
N CYS A 201 1.30 -22.17 26.34
CA CYS A 201 1.54 -23.59 26.51
C CYS A 201 1.65 -23.91 28.01
N TRP A 202 0.76 -24.75 28.54
CA TRP A 202 0.61 -25.18 29.94
C TRP A 202 -0.29 -24.31 30.84
N LYS A 203 -1.56 -24.18 30.46
CA LYS A 203 -2.70 -24.30 31.39
C LYS A 203 -3.83 -25.08 30.74
#